data_AF-A0A529IAB0-F1
#
_entry.id   AF-A0A529IAB0-F1
#
_cell.length_a   1.000
_cell.length_b   1.000
_cell.length_c   1.000
_cell.angle_alpha   90.00
_cell.angle_beta   90.00
_cell.angle_gamma   90.00
#
_symmetry.space_group_name_H-M   'P 1'
#
loop_
_entity.id
_entity.type
_entity.pdbx_description
1 polymer ?
#
loop_
_entity_poly.entity_id
_entity_poly.type
_entity_poly.pdbx_seq_one_letter_code
_entity_poly.pdbx_strand_id
1 'polypeptide(L)'
;MRGLKDISVGTKLSLGFGLALLCVVAVGVFGVAQLRSLNKVTSEITSVWLPQVQIVGEMKRNLAEHQLYATLRVRTAEAAQIAGIEKEMARESDEILQGRRAYRRSAGSLAEQQLFDQFVNLWTAYEDSLTSIFPLLETGGRTMAVKEFETVSLPTVAAATQRLDDLLALT
;
A
#
# COMPACT_ATOMS: atom_id res chain seq x y z
N MET A 1 46.36 20.02 -50.32
CA MET A 1 44.91 19.94 -50.06
C MET A 1 44.18 19.67 -51.37
N ARG A 2 44.10 18.41 -51.81
CA ARG A 2 43.38 17.99 -53.03
C ARG A 2 42.71 16.65 -52.68
N GLY A 3 41.43 16.68 -52.28
CA GLY A 3 40.72 15.46 -51.88
C GLY A 3 39.21 15.48 -52.10
N LEU A 4 38.65 16.53 -52.70
CA LEU A 4 37.19 16.67 -52.92
C LEU A 4 36.83 16.99 -54.38
N LYS A 5 37.82 17.02 -55.29
CA LYS A 5 37.62 17.54 -56.65
C LYS A 5 37.22 16.46 -57.67
N ASP A 6 37.48 15.18 -57.37
CA ASP A 6 37.24 14.05 -58.30
C ASP A 6 36.16 13.07 -57.81
N ILE A 7 35.15 13.59 -57.10
CA ILE A 7 33.99 12.79 -56.69
C ILE A 7 32.82 13.12 -57.61
N SER A 8 32.28 12.08 -58.27
CA SER A 8 31.14 12.18 -59.20
C SER A 8 29.96 12.91 -58.55
N VAL A 9 29.17 13.63 -59.36
CA VAL A 9 27.98 14.37 -58.88
C VAL A 9 27.03 13.44 -58.11
N GLY A 10 26.91 12.17 -58.55
CA GLY A 10 26.11 11.14 -57.87
C GLY A 10 26.61 10.82 -56.46
N THR A 11 27.93 10.73 -56.27
CA THR A 11 28.52 10.44 -54.96
C THR A 11 28.34 11.62 -53.98
N LYS A 12 28.45 12.87 -54.45
CA LYS A 12 28.18 14.07 -53.63
C LYS A 12 26.72 14.14 -53.17
N LEU A 13 25.79 13.79 -54.06
CA LEU A 13 24.36 13.75 -53.75
C LEU A 13 24.03 12.62 -52.77
N SER A 14 24.63 11.44 -52.95
CA SER A 14 24.46 10.30 -52.04
C SER A 14 25.04 10.57 -50.65
N LEU A 15 26.13 11.33 -50.55
CA LEU A 15 26.75 11.70 -49.27
C LEU A 15 25.87 12.68 -48.48
N GLY A 16 25.31 13.68 -49.16
CA GLY A 16 24.35 14.61 -48.57
C GLY A 16 23.07 13.91 -48.12
N PHE A 17 22.54 13.00 -48.95
CA PHE A 17 21.35 12.21 -48.61
C PHE A 17 21.61 11.24 -47.44
N GLY A 18 22.77 10.58 -47.42
CA GLY A 18 23.18 9.72 -46.32
C GLY A 18 23.34 10.48 -45.00
N LEU A 19 23.88 11.69 -45.04
CA LEU A 19 23.98 12.56 -43.86
C LEU A 19 22.59 12.96 -43.34
N ALA A 20 21.68 13.35 -44.24
CA ALA A 20 20.31 13.69 -43.87
C ALA A 20 19.57 12.48 -43.26
N LEU A 21 19.73 11.29 -43.84
CA LEU A 21 19.16 10.05 -43.32
C LEU A 21 19.70 9.72 -41.92
N LEU A 22 21.00 9.92 -41.70
CA LEU A 22 21.64 9.69 -40.40
C LEU A 22 21.10 10.65 -39.32
N CYS A 23 20.86 11.92 -39.66
CA CYS A 23 20.20 12.86 -38.77
C CYS A 23 18.78 12.42 -38.39
N VAL A 24 17.99 11.91 -39.35
CA VAL A 24 16.63 11.39 -39.08
C VAL A 24 16.68 10.19 -38.15
N VAL A 25 17.59 9.24 -38.38
CA VAL A 25 17.78 8.07 -37.50
C VAL A 25 18.21 8.51 -36.09
N ALA A 26 19.13 9.48 -35.98
CA ALA A 26 19.57 10.00 -34.68
C ALA A 26 18.41 10.62 -33.89
N VAL A 27 17.56 11.43 -34.55
CA VAL A 27 16.35 12.00 -33.91
C VAL A 27 15.34 10.91 -33.54
N GLY A 28 15.15 9.89 -34.39
CA GLY A 28 14.27 8.76 -34.10
C GLY A 28 14.74 7.93 -32.91
N VAL A 29 16.04 7.59 -32.86
CA VAL A 29 16.64 6.86 -31.73
C VAL A 29 16.59 7.71 -30.45
N PHE A 30 16.88 9.00 -30.54
CA PHE A 30 16.77 9.92 -29.40
C PHE A 30 15.32 10.02 -28.91
N GLY A 31 14.34 10.12 -29.80
CA GLY A 31 12.92 10.13 -29.45
C GLY A 31 12.48 8.84 -28.77
N VAL A 32 12.91 7.67 -29.27
CA VAL A 32 12.64 6.37 -28.64
C VAL A 32 13.35 6.24 -27.28
N ALA A 33 14.59 6.71 -27.16
CA ALA A 33 15.32 6.71 -25.90
C ALA A 33 14.65 7.64 -24.87
N GLN A 34 14.17 8.81 -25.29
CA GLN A 34 13.44 9.75 -24.45
C GLN A 34 12.07 9.19 -24.05
N LEU A 35 11.35 8.52 -24.96
CA LEU A 35 10.11 7.80 -24.64
C LEU A 35 10.35 6.63 -23.67
N ARG A 36 11.48 5.93 -23.77
CA ARG A 36 11.89 4.90 -22.80
C ARG A 36 12.26 5.50 -21.45
N SER A 37 12.91 6.66 -21.43
CA SER A 37 13.20 7.43 -20.21
C SER A 37 11.91 7.95 -19.56
N LEU A 38 10.96 8.44 -20.36
CA LEU A 38 9.64 8.83 -19.89
C LEU A 38 8.87 7.62 -19.37
N ASN A 39 8.89 6.47 -20.06
CA ASN A 39 8.30 5.23 -19.54
C ASN A 39 8.96 4.76 -18.23
N LYS A 40 10.25 5.04 -18.02
CA LYS A 40 10.92 4.72 -16.76
C LYS A 40 10.46 5.63 -15.60
N VAL A 41 10.06 6.87 -15.90
CA VAL A 41 9.47 7.83 -14.95
C VAL A 41 7.95 7.61 -14.78
N THR A 42 7.25 7.14 -15.82
CA THR A 42 5.81 6.81 -15.77
C THR A 42 5.53 5.43 -15.16
N SER A 43 6.50 4.50 -15.20
CA SER A 43 6.37 3.20 -14.52
C SER A 43 6.28 3.35 -13.00
N GLU A 44 6.90 4.37 -12.39
CA GLU A 44 6.73 4.68 -10.96
C GLU A 44 5.32 5.19 -10.63
N ILE A 45 4.59 5.75 -11.60
CA ILE A 45 3.29 6.39 -11.38
C ILE A 45 2.12 5.41 -11.54
N THR A 46 2.27 4.29 -12.28
CA THR A 46 1.16 3.33 -12.49
C THR A 46 1.40 1.93 -11.89
N SER A 47 2.66 1.53 -11.61
CA SER A 47 2.95 0.18 -11.10
C SER A 47 2.95 0.03 -9.56
N VAL A 48 2.96 1.14 -8.81
CA VAL A 48 3.06 1.14 -7.34
C VAL A 48 1.79 1.66 -6.65
N TRP A 49 1.16 2.68 -7.21
CA TRP A 49 0.08 3.43 -6.56
C TRP A 49 -1.26 2.68 -6.51
N LEU A 50 -1.69 2.07 -7.63
CA LEU A 50 -2.93 1.27 -7.66
C LEU A 50 -2.86 0.08 -6.67
N PRO A 51 -1.76 -0.70 -6.63
CA PRO A 51 -1.59 -1.75 -5.63
C PRO A 51 -1.54 -1.24 -4.19
N GLN A 52 -0.93 -0.08 -3.92
CA GLN A 52 -0.87 0.50 -2.58
C GLN A 52 -2.24 0.90 -2.05
N VAL A 53 -3.03 1.62 -2.84
CA VAL A 53 -4.41 1.99 -2.49
C VAL A 53 -5.25 0.74 -2.21
N GLN A 54 -5.09 -0.31 -3.03
CA GLN A 54 -5.77 -1.59 -2.82
C GLN A 54 -5.36 -2.24 -1.49
N ILE A 55 -4.06 -2.35 -1.21
CA ILE A 55 -3.55 -2.95 0.04
C ILE A 55 -4.07 -2.17 1.27
N VAL A 56 -4.05 -0.84 1.24
CA VAL A 56 -4.55 -0.03 2.36
C VAL A 56 -6.07 -0.17 2.50
N GLY A 57 -6.81 -0.21 1.39
CA GLY A 57 -8.25 -0.46 1.39
C GLY A 57 -8.62 -1.84 1.95
N GLU A 58 -7.87 -2.88 1.59
CA GLU A 58 -8.03 -4.23 2.13
C GLU A 58 -7.72 -4.27 3.63
N MET A 59 -6.63 -3.66 4.08
CA MET A 59 -6.32 -3.55 5.52
C MET A 59 -7.45 -2.85 6.28
N LYS A 60 -8.02 -1.78 5.72
CA LYS A 60 -9.15 -1.06 6.33
C LYS A 60 -10.39 -1.95 6.43
N ARG A 61 -10.70 -2.72 5.38
CA ARG A 61 -11.81 -3.70 5.39
C ARG A 61 -11.60 -4.75 6.48
N ASN A 62 -10.43 -5.39 6.50
CA ASN A 62 -10.10 -6.44 7.45
C ASN A 62 -10.16 -5.92 8.89
N LEU A 63 -9.69 -4.69 9.13
CA LEU A 63 -9.78 -4.03 10.43
C LEU A 63 -11.23 -3.82 10.86
N ALA A 64 -12.11 -3.36 9.95
CA ALA A 64 -13.53 -3.20 10.25
C ALA A 64 -14.22 -4.54 10.54
N GLU A 65 -13.87 -5.60 9.81
CA GLU A 65 -14.36 -6.96 10.06
C GLU A 65 -13.87 -7.49 11.41
N HIS A 66 -12.59 -7.32 11.72
CA HIS A 66 -12.04 -7.67 13.02
C HIS A 66 -12.76 -6.90 14.16
N GLN A 67 -13.01 -5.60 13.99
CA GLN A 67 -13.75 -4.79 14.96
C GLN A 67 -15.18 -5.30 15.15
N LEU A 68 -15.86 -5.71 14.08
CA LEU A 68 -17.18 -6.34 14.15
C LEU A 68 -17.13 -7.62 15.00
N TYR A 69 -16.19 -8.51 14.73
CA TYR A 69 -16.05 -9.76 15.48
C TYR A 69 -15.67 -9.53 16.95
N ALA A 70 -14.77 -8.58 17.24
CA ALA A 70 -14.46 -8.19 18.62
C ALA A 70 -15.71 -7.68 19.36
N THR A 71 -16.54 -6.87 18.69
CA THR A 71 -17.80 -6.39 19.24
C THR A 71 -18.78 -7.54 19.50
N LEU A 72 -18.85 -8.52 18.58
CA LEU A 72 -19.66 -9.73 18.77
C LEU A 72 -19.14 -10.57 19.95
N ARG A 73 -17.82 -10.71 20.09
CA ARG A 73 -17.18 -11.44 21.21
C ARG A 73 -17.53 -10.85 22.57
N VAL A 74 -17.54 -9.52 22.67
CA VAL A 74 -17.90 -8.79 23.91
C VAL A 74 -19.40 -8.95 24.23
N ARG A 75 -20.26 -9.05 23.21
CA ARG A 75 -21.72 -9.14 23.39
C ARG A 75 -22.21 -10.57 23.64
N THR A 76 -21.59 -11.57 23.04
CA THR A 76 -22.02 -12.97 23.17
C THR A 76 -21.54 -13.60 24.47
N ALA A 77 -22.28 -14.60 24.96
CA ALA A 77 -21.88 -15.51 26.04
C ALA A 77 -21.95 -16.98 25.60
N GLU A 78 -22.34 -17.23 24.35
CA GLU A 78 -22.55 -18.57 23.81
C GLU A 78 -21.21 -19.18 23.38
N ALA A 79 -20.73 -20.16 24.14
CA ALA A 79 -19.45 -20.84 23.87
C ALA A 79 -19.35 -21.42 22.45
N ALA A 80 -20.47 -21.89 21.90
CA ALA A 80 -20.55 -22.43 20.54
C ALA A 80 -20.24 -21.36 19.46
N GLN A 81 -20.50 -20.08 19.74
CA GLN A 81 -20.23 -18.97 18.82
C GLN A 81 -18.83 -18.38 19.02
N ILE A 82 -18.32 -18.41 20.26
CA ILE A 82 -17.01 -17.83 20.63
C ILE A 82 -15.88 -18.40 19.78
N ALA A 83 -15.78 -19.73 19.63
CA ALA A 83 -14.71 -20.34 18.85
C ALA A 83 -14.72 -19.93 17.37
N GLY A 84 -15.92 -19.72 16.80
CA GLY A 84 -16.06 -19.23 15.43
C GLY A 84 -15.61 -17.77 15.31
N ILE A 85 -16.02 -16.92 16.26
CA ILE A 85 -15.64 -15.50 16.29
C ILE A 85 -14.12 -15.35 16.44
N GLU A 86 -13.50 -16.08 17.37
CA GLU A 86 -12.04 -16.02 17.59
C GLU A 86 -11.25 -16.51 16.37
N LYS A 87 -11.75 -17.52 15.65
CA LYS A 87 -11.16 -17.98 14.40
C LYS A 87 -11.21 -16.88 13.32
N GLU A 88 -12.35 -16.22 13.14
CA GLU A 88 -12.49 -15.16 12.15
C GLU A 88 -11.64 -13.95 12.51
N MET A 89 -11.56 -13.57 13.79
CA MET A 89 -10.63 -12.53 14.25
C MET A 89 -9.18 -12.87 13.92
N ALA A 90 -8.74 -14.10 14.22
CA ALA A 90 -7.39 -14.53 13.92
C ALA A 90 -7.08 -14.50 12.40
N ARG A 91 -8.07 -14.82 11.56
CA ARG A 91 -7.94 -14.68 10.11
C ARG A 91 -7.72 -13.22 9.72
N GLU A 92 -8.57 -12.30 10.20
CA GLU A 92 -8.44 -10.89 9.85
C GLU A 92 -7.12 -10.28 10.35
N SER A 93 -6.64 -10.66 11.55
CA SER A 93 -5.32 -10.25 12.04
C SER A 93 -4.18 -10.75 11.13
N ASP A 94 -4.25 -11.98 10.61
CA ASP A 94 -3.24 -12.49 9.68
C ASP A 94 -3.28 -11.76 8.34
N GLU A 95 -4.47 -11.50 7.79
CA GLU A 95 -4.63 -10.72 6.54
C GLU A 95 -4.09 -9.28 6.71
N ILE A 96 -4.35 -8.63 7.84
CA ILE A 96 -3.75 -7.31 8.16
C ILE A 96 -2.23 -7.42 8.24
N LEU A 97 -1.69 -8.47 8.86
CA LEU A 97 -0.25 -8.69 8.94
C LEU A 97 0.38 -8.91 7.57
N GLN A 98 -0.28 -9.64 6.66
CA GLN A 98 0.15 -9.79 5.28
C GLN A 98 0.12 -8.46 4.53
N GLY A 99 -0.98 -7.71 4.62
CA GLY A 99 -1.12 -6.37 4.04
C GLY A 99 -0.05 -5.41 4.53
N ARG A 100 0.27 -5.43 5.83
CA ARG A 100 1.35 -4.64 6.43
C ARG A 100 2.71 -4.94 5.83
N ARG A 101 3.03 -6.22 5.64
CA ARG A 101 4.30 -6.65 5.02
C ARG A 101 4.37 -6.23 3.54
N ALA A 102 3.26 -6.32 2.82
CA ALA A 102 3.18 -5.89 1.43
C ALA A 102 3.36 -4.37 1.30
N TYR A 103 2.63 -3.58 2.10
CA TYR A 103 2.70 -2.12 2.09
C TYR A 103 4.09 -1.59 2.48
N ARG A 104 4.73 -2.18 3.50
CA ARG A 104 6.07 -1.74 3.95
C ARG A 104 7.16 -1.90 2.88
N ARG A 105 6.97 -2.79 1.90
CA ARG A 105 7.92 -2.94 0.77
C ARG A 105 7.73 -1.87 -0.30
N SER A 106 6.57 -1.21 -0.35
CA SER A 106 6.24 -0.23 -1.37
C SER A 106 6.27 1.22 -0.86
N ALA A 107 6.13 1.46 0.45
CA ALA A 107 6.11 2.79 1.04
C ALA A 107 7.39 3.60 0.71
N GLY A 108 7.23 4.70 -0.03
CA GLY A 108 8.35 5.44 -0.63
C GLY A 108 8.74 6.70 0.13
N SER A 109 7.77 7.41 0.73
CA SER A 109 8.00 8.69 1.42
C SER A 109 8.12 8.54 2.94
N LEU A 110 8.85 9.47 3.57
CA LEU A 110 8.95 9.53 5.04
C LEU A 110 7.58 9.77 5.70
N ALA A 111 6.69 10.54 5.05
CA ALA A 111 5.35 10.82 5.56
C ALA A 111 4.47 9.56 5.58
N GLU A 112 4.49 8.76 4.51
CA GLU A 112 3.79 7.48 4.45
C GLU A 112 4.33 6.50 5.50
N GLN A 113 5.66 6.40 5.64
CA GLN A 113 6.27 5.53 6.64
C GLN A 113 5.85 5.91 8.06
N GLN A 114 5.83 7.21 8.38
CA GLN A 114 5.41 7.70 9.70
C GLN A 114 3.93 7.40 9.99
N LEU A 115 3.03 7.63 9.04
CA LEU A 115 1.60 7.31 9.20
C LEU A 115 1.37 5.81 9.31
N PHE A 116 2.09 5.02 8.52
CA PHE A 116 2.02 3.56 8.58
C PHE A 116 2.52 3.01 9.91
N ASP A 117 3.62 3.53 10.45
CA ASP A 117 4.12 3.13 11.75
C ASP A 117 3.15 3.53 12.88
N GLN A 118 2.49 4.69 12.78
CA GLN A 118 1.41 5.08 13.69
C GLN A 118 0.23 4.09 13.62
N PHE A 119 -0.20 3.71 12.41
CA PHE A 119 -1.22 2.68 12.22
C PHE A 119 -0.81 1.37 12.90
N VAL A 120 0.41 0.89 12.66
CA VAL A 120 0.93 -0.35 13.25
C VAL A 120 0.90 -0.31 14.78
N ASN A 121 1.30 0.81 15.38
CA ASN A 121 1.30 0.97 16.83
C ASN A 121 -0.13 0.97 17.39
N LEU A 122 -1.06 1.67 16.75
CA LEU A 122 -2.47 1.71 17.16
C LEU A 122 -3.17 0.36 17.01
N TRP A 123 -2.89 -0.34 15.91
CA TRP A 123 -3.38 -1.70 15.68
C TRP A 123 -2.90 -2.67 16.78
N THR A 124 -1.59 -2.62 17.10
CA THR A 124 -1.01 -3.47 18.16
C THR A 124 -1.62 -3.13 19.52
N ALA A 125 -1.74 -1.85 19.86
CA ALA A 125 -2.38 -1.42 21.11
C ALA A 125 -3.84 -1.86 21.22
N TYR A 126 -4.55 -1.88 20.08
CA TYR A 126 -5.91 -2.40 20.03
C TYR A 126 -5.95 -3.92 20.28
N GLU A 127 -5.11 -4.73 19.63
CA GLU A 127 -5.02 -6.18 19.88
C GLU A 127 -4.65 -6.49 21.34
N ASP A 128 -3.70 -5.75 21.92
CA ASP A 128 -3.29 -5.88 23.31
C ASP A 128 -4.45 -5.56 24.28
N SER A 129 -5.26 -4.54 23.96
CA SER A 129 -6.45 -4.21 24.75
C SER A 129 -7.47 -5.36 24.75
N LEU A 130 -7.70 -6.01 23.62
CA LEU A 130 -8.64 -7.14 23.52
C LEU A 130 -8.14 -8.36 24.29
N THR A 131 -6.83 -8.61 24.25
CA THR A 131 -6.18 -9.68 25.02
C THR A 131 -6.38 -9.50 26.52
N SER A 132 -6.45 -8.24 26.98
CA SER A 132 -6.74 -7.91 28.38
C SER A 132 -8.23 -8.02 28.73
N ILE A 133 -9.12 -7.68 27.78
CA ILE A 133 -10.58 -7.63 27.98
C ILE A 133 -11.22 -9.02 27.92
N PHE A 134 -10.81 -9.89 26.99
CA PHE A 134 -11.49 -11.17 26.76
C PHE A 134 -11.49 -12.11 27.98
N PRO A 135 -10.39 -12.26 28.76
CA PRO A 135 -10.43 -13.04 30.00
C PRO A 135 -11.44 -12.51 31.02
N LEU A 136 -11.63 -11.17 31.10
CA LEU A 136 -12.58 -10.55 32.02
C LEU A 136 -14.04 -10.91 31.69
N LEU A 137 -14.34 -11.25 30.43
CA LEU A 137 -15.66 -11.72 30.01
C LEU A 137 -16.00 -13.09 30.61
N GLU A 138 -14.99 -13.92 30.90
CA GLU A 138 -15.14 -15.28 31.43
C GLU A 138 -15.19 -15.28 32.97
N THR A 139 -14.48 -14.37 33.64
CA THR A 139 -14.38 -14.31 35.11
C THR A 139 -15.50 -13.49 35.78
N GLY A 140 -16.59 -13.20 35.06
CA GLY A 140 -17.72 -12.42 35.59
C GLY A 140 -17.51 -10.90 35.59
N GLY A 141 -16.39 -10.41 35.07
CA GLY A 141 -16.05 -8.98 34.96
C GLY A 141 -16.68 -8.28 33.75
N ARG A 142 -17.84 -8.75 33.24
CA ARG A 142 -18.39 -8.30 31.96
C ARG A 142 -18.67 -6.80 31.90
N THR A 143 -19.18 -6.20 32.97
CA THR A 143 -19.40 -4.73 33.01
C THR A 143 -18.10 -3.94 32.89
N MET A 144 -17.02 -4.42 33.52
CA MET A 144 -15.70 -3.81 33.40
C MET A 144 -15.13 -4.02 32.00
N ALA A 145 -15.22 -5.23 31.47
CA ALA A 145 -14.77 -5.59 30.13
C ALA A 145 -15.44 -4.74 29.04
N VAL A 146 -16.77 -4.57 29.12
CA VAL A 146 -17.54 -3.72 28.20
C VAL A 146 -17.10 -2.26 28.31
N LYS A 147 -16.96 -1.74 29.54
CA LYS A 147 -16.52 -0.36 29.76
C LYS A 147 -15.11 -0.13 29.20
N GLU A 148 -14.18 -1.04 29.44
CA GLU A 148 -12.82 -0.96 28.91
C GLU A 148 -12.80 -1.03 27.38
N PHE A 149 -13.58 -1.94 26.79
CA PHE A 149 -13.75 -2.02 25.35
C PHE A 149 -14.26 -0.70 24.74
N GLU A 150 -15.27 -0.09 25.36
CA GLU A 150 -15.85 1.17 24.88
C GLU A 150 -14.93 2.38 25.04
N THR A 151 -14.15 2.43 26.12
CA THR A 151 -13.30 3.58 26.46
C THR A 151 -11.88 3.50 25.91
N VAL A 152 -11.39 2.29 25.63
CA VAL A 152 -10.01 2.04 25.19
C VAL A 152 -10.00 1.44 23.79
N SER A 153 -10.62 0.28 23.58
CA SER A 153 -10.50 -0.45 22.31
C SER A 153 -11.18 0.28 21.16
N LEU A 154 -12.41 0.78 21.33
CA LEU A 154 -13.16 1.48 20.27
C LEU A 154 -12.47 2.78 19.81
N PRO A 155 -12.01 3.68 20.70
CA PRO A 155 -11.25 4.86 20.26
C PRO A 155 -9.91 4.50 19.60
N THR A 156 -9.22 3.47 20.09
CA THR A 156 -7.93 3.04 19.54
C THR A 156 -8.06 2.50 18.12
N VAL A 157 -9.05 1.63 17.87
CA VAL A 157 -9.31 1.10 16.52
C VAL A 157 -9.84 2.18 15.58
N ALA A 158 -10.63 3.13 16.08
CA ALA A 158 -11.05 4.29 15.29
C ALA A 158 -9.85 5.15 14.87
N ALA A 159 -8.91 5.40 15.78
CA ALA A 159 -7.67 6.10 15.47
C ALA A 159 -6.82 5.32 14.46
N ALA A 160 -6.75 3.98 14.56
CA ALA A 160 -6.05 3.14 13.58
C ALA A 160 -6.68 3.25 12.18
N THR A 161 -8.01 3.18 12.08
CA THR A 161 -8.75 3.40 10.82
C THR A 161 -8.45 4.77 10.23
N GLN A 162 -8.43 5.82 11.07
CA GLN A 162 -8.11 7.16 10.60
C GLN A 162 -6.71 7.24 9.98
N ARG A 163 -5.71 6.51 10.52
CA ARG A 163 -4.37 6.47 9.91
C ARG A 163 -4.34 5.80 8.55
N LEU A 164 -5.18 4.78 8.34
CA LEU A 164 -5.34 4.18 7.02
C LEU A 164 -6.01 5.17 6.05
N ASP A 165 -6.97 5.97 6.52
CA ASP A 165 -7.60 7.02 5.70
C ASP A 165 -6.62 8.15 5.36
N ASP A 166 -5.79 8.57 6.31
CA ASP A 166 -4.73 9.55 6.08
C ASP A 166 -3.71 9.03 5.06
N LEU A 167 -3.37 7.73 5.09
CA LEU A 167 -2.51 7.10 4.10
C LEU A 167 -3.14 7.10 2.70
N LEU A 168 -4.43 6.76 2.61
CA LEU A 168 -5.19 6.80 1.34
C LEU A 168 -5.30 8.22 0.75
N ALA A 169 -5.16 9.27 1.56
CA ALA A 169 -5.16 10.65 1.09
C ALA A 169 -3.79 11.10 0.55
N LEU A 170 -2.71 10.37 0.86
CA LEU A 170 -1.34 10.66 0.40
C LEU A 170 -0.93 9.82 -0.82
N THR A 171 -1.52 8.63 -0.98
CA THR A 171 -1.45 7.79 -2.18
C THR A 171 -2.51 8.22 -3.20
#